data_AF-A0A0C2XL93-F1
#
_entry.id   AF-A0A0C2XL93-F1
#
_cell.length_a   1.000
_cell.length_b   1.000
_cell.length_c   1.000
_cell.angle_alpha   90.00
_cell.angle_beta   90.00
_cell.angle_gamma   90.00
#
_symmetry.space_group_name_H-M   'P 1'
#
loop_
_entity.id
_entity.type
_entity.pdbx_description
1 polymer ?
#
loop_
_entity_poly.entity_id
_entity_poly.type
_entity_poly.pdbx_seq_one_letter_code
_entity_poly.pdbx_strand_id
1 'polypeptide(L)' 'NPYHAHPALSQLEADVLWEYAKLANHVKLVTQKTRSLGEQPDKAMLARLRVLEQKMGLVLTLFKASVWGVINEQPMED' A
#
# COMPACT_ATOMS: atom_id res chain seq x y z
N ASN A 1 20.15 -30.72 -6.05
CA ASN A 1 21.30 -29.79 -5.98
C ASN A 1 22.08 -29.93 -7.29
N PRO A 2 22.00 -28.95 -8.22
CA PRO A 2 22.69 -29.00 -9.52
C PRO A 2 24.23 -28.95 -9.39
N TYR A 3 24.76 -28.53 -8.24
CA TYR A 3 26.20 -28.41 -8.00
C TYR A 3 26.83 -29.72 -7.49
N HIS A 4 26.01 -30.71 -7.10
CA HIS A 4 26.46 -31.93 -6.42
C HIS A 4 27.19 -32.93 -7.34
N ALA A 5 27.05 -32.78 -8.67
CA ALA A 5 27.73 -33.59 -9.68
C ALA A 5 28.95 -32.88 -10.29
N HIS A 6 29.31 -31.70 -9.78
CA HIS A 6 30.36 -30.89 -10.37
C HIS A 6 31.75 -31.41 -9.93
N PRO A 7 32.61 -31.85 -10.87
CA PRO A 7 33.87 -32.52 -10.53
C PRO A 7 34.93 -31.62 -9.87
N ALA A 8 34.72 -30.30 -9.91
CA ALA A 8 35.61 -29.30 -9.31
C ALA A 8 35.15 -28.80 -7.93
N LEU A 9 34.02 -29.30 -7.40
CA LEU A 9 33.46 -28.85 -6.13
C LEU A 9 33.53 -29.99 -5.11
N SER A 10 33.95 -29.67 -3.90
CA SER A 10 33.72 -30.53 -2.75
C SER A 10 32.22 -30.60 -2.42
N GLN A 11 31.81 -31.65 -1.71
CA GLN A 11 30.41 -31.84 -1.32
C GLN A 11 29.86 -30.65 -0.50
N LEU A 12 30.66 -30.11 0.42
CA LEU A 12 30.29 -28.96 1.22
C LEU A 12 30.09 -27.70 0.36
N GLU A 13 30.99 -27.43 -0.59
CA GLU A 13 30.88 -26.27 -1.48
C GLU A 13 29.63 -26.35 -2.36
N ALA A 14 29.31 -27.54 -2.88
CA ALA A 14 28.10 -27.76 -3.66
C ALA A 14 26.83 -27.48 -2.84
N ASP A 15 26.79 -27.89 -1.58
CA ASP A 15 25.64 -27.66 -0.70
C ASP A 15 25.51 -26.19 -0.31
N VAL A 16 26.61 -25.52 0.04
CA VAL A 16 26.62 -24.09 0.36
C VAL A 16 26.17 -23.26 -0.85
N LEU A 17 26.64 -23.56 -2.06
CA LEU A 17 26.20 -22.88 -3.28
C LEU A 17 24.69 -23.09 -3.55
N TRP A 18 24.17 -24.27 -3.25
CA TRP A 18 22.74 -24.53 -3.36
C TRP A 18 21.91 -23.74 -2.36
N GLU A 19 22.37 -23.65 -1.11
CA GLU A 19 21.72 -22.80 -0.10
C GLU A 19 21.76 -21.32 -0.50
N TYR A 20 22.87 -20.82 -1.03
CA TYR A 20 22.93 -19.45 -1.53
C TYR A 20 22.04 -19.20 -2.74
N ALA A 21 21.95 -20.15 -3.68
CA ALA A 21 21.03 -20.05 -4.81
C ALA A 21 19.56 -19.99 -4.35
N LYS A 22 19.21 -20.81 -3.35
CA LYS A 22 17.89 -20.74 -2.70
C LYS A 22 17.69 -19.39 -2.02
N LEU A 23 18.65 -18.91 -1.23
CA LEU A 23 18.54 -17.63 -0.53
C LEU A 23 18.36 -16.46 -1.53
N ALA A 24 19.15 -16.42 -2.60
CA ALA A 24 19.05 -15.40 -3.63
C ALA A 24 17.66 -15.39 -4.28
N ASN A 25 17.09 -16.57 -4.54
CA ASN A 25 15.72 -16.70 -5.06
C ASN A 25 14.67 -16.19 -4.04
N HIS A 26 14.82 -16.51 -2.76
CA HIS A 26 13.93 -16.00 -1.71
C HIS A 26 14.03 -14.48 -1.57
N VAL A 27 15.24 -13.92 -1.59
CA VAL A 27 15.47 -12.47 -1.55
C VAL A 27 14.80 -11.80 -2.75
N LYS A 28 14.99 -12.34 -3.96
CA LYS A 28 14.34 -11.81 -5.17
C LYS A 28 12.81 -11.85 -5.05
N LEU A 29 12.24 -12.93 -4.53
CA LEU A 29 10.80 -13.05 -4.32
C LEU A 29 10.30 -12.03 -3.28
N VAL A 30 11.02 -11.83 -2.18
CA VAL A 30 10.68 -10.82 -1.18
C VAL A 30 10.73 -9.43 -1.79
N THR A 31 11.78 -9.07 -2.51
CA THR A 31 11.88 -7.76 -3.19
C THR A 31 10.72 -7.54 -4.17
N GLN A 32 10.37 -8.55 -4.97
CA GLN A 32 9.24 -8.47 -5.90
C GLN A 32 7.91 -8.31 -5.16
N LYS A 33 7.67 -9.09 -4.11
CA LYS A 33 6.45 -8.98 -3.28
C LYS A 33 6.37 -7.64 -2.57
N THR A 34 7.47 -7.14 -2.00
CA THR A 34 7.53 -5.82 -1.36
C THR A 34 7.24 -4.71 -2.36
N ARG A 35 7.78 -4.78 -3.58
CA ARG A 35 7.44 -3.81 -4.64
C ARG A 35 5.96 -3.87 -5.00
N SER A 36 5.41 -5.06 -5.24
CA SER A 36 3.98 -5.25 -5.52
C SER A 36 3.10 -4.72 -4.39
N LEU A 37 3.50 -4.95 -3.13
CA LEU A 37 2.80 -4.48 -1.95
C LEU A 37 2.98 -2.97 -1.73
N GLY A 38 4.03 -2.34 -2.26
CA GLY A 38 4.16 -0.88 -2.27
C GLY A 38 3.27 -0.23 -3.35
N GLU A 39 3.09 -0.89 -4.49
CA GLU A 39 2.34 -0.35 -5.63
C GLU A 39 0.81 -0.58 -5.56
N GLN A 40 0.36 -1.66 -4.91
CA GLN A 40 -1.07 -2.04 -4.84
C GLN A 40 -1.95 -1.36 -3.78
N PRO A 41 -1.49 -0.95 -2.58
CA PRO A 41 -2.39 -0.54 -1.50
C PRO A 41 -3.08 0.81 -1.77
N ASP A 42 -2.60 1.58 -2.74
CA ASP A 42 -3.07 2.96 -2.89
C ASP A 42 -4.36 3.07 -3.71
N LYS A 43 -4.56 2.27 -4.77
CA LYS A 43 -5.69 2.49 -5.69
C LYS A 43 -7.06 2.23 -5.04
N ALA A 44 -7.20 1.14 -4.30
CA ALA A 44 -8.46 0.79 -3.64
C ALA A 44 -8.73 1.73 -2.45
N MET A 45 -7.69 2.13 -1.72
CA MET A 45 -7.83 3.06 -0.60
C MET A 45 -8.15 4.47 -1.09
N LEU A 46 -7.46 4.98 -2.11
CA LEU A 46 -7.75 6.26 -2.75
C LEU A 46 -9.17 6.32 -3.31
N ALA A 47 -9.66 5.24 -3.94
CA ALA A 47 -11.04 5.18 -4.41
C ALA A 47 -12.04 5.33 -3.26
N ARG A 48 -11.80 4.66 -2.13
CA ARG A 48 -12.64 4.79 -0.92
C ARG A 48 -12.57 6.20 -0.33
N LEU A 49 -11.38 6.78 -0.24
CA LEU A 49 -11.18 8.14 0.25
C LEU A 49 -11.88 9.18 -0.64
N ARG A 50 -11.85 9.02 -1.96
CA ARG A 50 -12.55 9.91 -2.89
C ARG A 50 -14.07 9.88 -2.73
N VAL A 51 -14.65 8.69 -2.50
CA VAL A 51 -16.08 8.57 -2.19
C VAL A 51 -16.40 9.26 -0.86
N LEU A 52 -15.54 9.11 0.14
CA LEU A 52 -15.71 9.77 1.43
C LEU A 52 -15.63 11.30 1.30
N GLU A 53 -14.64 11.80 0.56
CA GLU A 53 -14.46 13.23 0.26
C GLU A 53 -15.71 13.84 -0.38
N GLN A 54 -16.29 13.18 -1.39
CA GLN A 54 -17.51 13.67 -2.05
C GLN A 54 -18.70 13.75 -1.08
N LYS A 55 -18.89 12.72 -0.25
CA LYS A 55 -20.00 12.68 0.71
C LYS A 55 -19.81 13.73 1.81
N MET A 56 -18.61 13.83 2.37
CA MET A 56 -18.30 14.81 3.42
C MET A 56 -18.32 16.24 2.89
N GLY A 57 -17.89 16.46 1.64
CA GLY A 57 -17.99 17.77 0.98
C GLY A 57 -19.44 18.25 0.86
N LEU A 58 -20.36 17.37 0.49
CA LEU A 58 -21.80 17.69 0.47
C LEU A 58 -22.32 18.01 1.87
N VAL A 59 -22.00 17.16 2.86
CA VAL A 59 -22.41 17.38 4.26
C VAL A 59 -21.89 18.72 4.79
N LEU A 60 -20.63 19.05 4.53
CA LEU A 60 -20.02 20.31 4.96
C LEU A 60 -20.68 21.51 4.28
N THR A 61 -20.95 21.44 2.97
CA THR A 61 -21.65 22.51 2.24
C THR A 61 -23.06 22.73 2.79
N LEU A 62 -23.83 21.66 2.98
CA LEU A 62 -25.18 21.75 3.54
C LEU A 62 -25.16 22.29 4.97
N PHE A 63 -24.21 21.85 5.79
CA PHE A 63 -24.04 22.34 7.15
C PHE A 63 -23.67 23.83 7.18
N LYS A 64 -22.74 24.27 6.33
CA LYS A 64 -22.39 25.70 6.22
C LYS A 64 -23.59 26.52 5.76
N ALA A 65 -24.35 26.03 4.78
CA ALA A 65 -25.56 26.69 4.31
C ALA A 65 -26.63 26.78 5.42
N SER A 66 -26.84 25.71 6.19
CA SER A 66 -27.81 25.72 7.30
C SER A 66 -27.42 26.68 8.40
N VAL A 67 -26.14 26.72 8.77
CA VAL A 67 -25.63 27.68 9.78
C VAL A 67 -25.80 29.11 9.28
N TRP A 68 -25.46 29.38 8.02
CA TRP A 68 -25.59 30.72 7.44
C TRP A 68 -27.06 31.17 7.37
N GLY A 69 -27.97 30.26 6.99
CA GLY A 69 -29.41 30.51 7.03
C GLY A 69 -29.90 30.92 8.41
N VAL A 70 -29.54 30.16 9.44
CA VAL A 70 -29.92 30.48 10.84
C VAL A 70 -29.36 31.83 11.28
N ILE A 71 -28.07 32.13 11.00
CA ILE A 71 -27.46 33.41 11.38
C ILE A 71 -28.14 34.58 10.65
N ASN A 72 -28.46 34.43 9.37
CA ASN A 72 -29.10 35.48 8.58
C ASN A 72 -30.58 35.71 8.97
N GLU A 73 -31.24 34.68 9.51
CA GLU A 73 -32.61 34.76 10.03
C GLU A 73 -32.67 35.29 11.47
N GLN A 74 -31.55 35.42 12.19
CA GLN A 74 -31.54 36.09 13.48
C GLN A 74 -31.86 37.57 13.29
N PRO A 75 -32.89 38.11 13.96
CA PRO A 75 -33.12 39.54 13.95
C PRO A 75 -31.87 40.22 14.51
N MET A 76 -31.43 41.31 13.88
CA MET A 76 -30.39 42.15 14.49
C MET A 76 -30.95 42.65 15.83
N GLU A 77 -30.45 42.10 16.93
CA GLU A 77 -30.68 42.68 18.26
C GLU A 77 -29.91 44.00 18.30
N ASP A 78 -30.65 45.12 18.25
CA ASP A 78 -30.15 46.46 18.59
C ASP A 78 -29.90 46.60 20.10
#